data_AF-A0A2S5PDZ8-F1
#
_entry.id   AF-A0A2S5PDZ8-F1
#
_cell.length_a   1.000
_cell.length_b   1.000
_cell.length_c   1.000
_cell.angle_alpha   90.00
_cell.angle_beta   90.00
_cell.angle_gamma   90.00
#
_symmetry.space_group_name_H-M   'P 1'
#
loop_
_entity.id
_entity.type
_entity.pdbx_description
1 polymer ?
#
loop_
_entity_poly.entity_id
_entity_poly.type
_entity_poly.pdbx_seq_one_letter_code
_entity_poly.pdbx_strand_id
1 'polypeptide(L)'
;MALAQSPAGPACSKSDFEAVVDEAAASLRDLNQKNKPDFQERLKSLKDKRGWTHDQFMSEGAPLVKDETIAGFEVKSSELLEQISTLGQDGAAAKTLDCGLLIELKARMKLLVEIQGQKWTYMFRKLDAELVK
;
A
#
# COMPACT_ATOMS: atom_id res chain seq x y z
N MET A 1 -15.83 -23.71 46.06
CA MET A 1 -16.12 -22.35 45.56
C MET A 1 -15.23 -22.11 44.35
N ALA A 2 -15.82 -22.08 43.15
CA ALA A 2 -15.10 -21.86 41.90
C ALA A 2 -15.18 -20.37 41.55
N LEU A 3 -14.03 -19.71 41.39
CA LEU A 3 -13.95 -18.38 40.81
C LEU A 3 -13.96 -18.53 39.29
N ALA A 4 -15.04 -18.09 38.65
CA ALA A 4 -15.12 -17.95 37.21
C ALA A 4 -14.14 -16.87 36.77
N GLN A 5 -13.16 -17.25 35.95
CA GLN A 5 -12.30 -16.31 35.24
C GLN A 5 -13.08 -15.76 34.05
N SER A 6 -13.25 -14.45 33.99
CA SER A 6 -13.65 -13.76 32.76
C SER A 6 -12.60 -14.02 31.68
N PRO A 7 -12.98 -14.23 30.41
CA PRO A 7 -12.00 -14.40 29.35
C PRO A 7 -11.24 -13.09 29.18
N ALA A 8 -9.95 -13.08 29.55
CA ALA A 8 -9.04 -12.06 29.11
C ALA A 8 -9.07 -12.05 27.58
N GLY A 9 -9.39 -10.91 26.96
CA GLY A 9 -9.18 -10.73 25.53
C GLY A 9 -7.72 -11.09 25.17
N PRO A 10 -7.44 -11.48 23.91
CA PRO A 10 -6.13 -11.99 23.55
C PRO A 10 -5.05 -10.98 23.95
N ALA A 11 -4.15 -11.41 24.84
CA ALA A 11 -2.99 -10.63 25.20
C ALA A 11 -2.13 -10.46 23.94
N CYS A 12 -1.90 -9.22 23.52
CA CYS A 12 -0.96 -8.91 22.45
C CYS A 12 0.47 -8.88 22.99
N SER A 13 1.42 -9.17 22.12
CA SER A 13 2.84 -9.21 22.38
C SER A 13 3.55 -8.11 21.59
N LYS A 14 4.77 -7.75 22.01
CA LYS A 14 5.61 -6.82 21.24
C LYS A 14 5.89 -7.35 19.82
N SER A 15 6.08 -8.66 19.69
CA SER A 15 6.25 -9.32 18.39
C SER A 15 5.03 -9.16 17.47
N ASP A 16 3.82 -8.97 17.99
CA ASP A 16 2.65 -8.71 17.15
C ASP A 16 2.72 -7.35 16.45
N PHE A 17 3.29 -6.33 17.10
CA PHE A 17 3.49 -5.01 16.47
C PHE A 17 4.48 -5.10 15.31
N GLU A 18 5.60 -5.80 15.52
CA GLU A 18 6.63 -6.03 14.50
C GLU A 18 6.08 -6.88 13.33
N ALA A 19 5.37 -7.97 13.64
CA ALA A 19 4.78 -8.85 12.64
C ALA A 19 3.78 -8.14 11.72
N VAL A 20 2.96 -7.24 12.27
CA VAL A 20 2.01 -6.45 11.47
C VAL A 20 2.74 -5.52 10.50
N VAL A 21 3.87 -4.95 10.92
CA VAL A 21 4.67 -4.10 10.05
C VAL A 21 5.27 -4.93 8.90
N ASP A 22 5.82 -6.10 9.23
CA ASP A 22 6.43 -7.01 8.25
C ASP A 22 5.41 -7.57 7.25
N GLU A 23 4.21 -7.95 7.70
CA GLU A 23 3.13 -8.45 6.85
C GLU A 23 2.68 -7.41 5.83
N ALA A 24 2.54 -6.15 6.25
CA ALA A 24 2.17 -5.05 5.37
C ALA A 24 3.29 -4.75 4.36
N ALA A 25 4.55 -4.75 4.80
CA ALA A 25 5.70 -4.57 3.93
C ALA A 25 5.80 -5.70 2.88
N ALA A 26 5.53 -6.95 3.28
CA ALA A 26 5.45 -8.08 2.36
C ALA A 26 4.31 -7.89 1.34
N SER A 27 3.11 -7.53 1.80
CA SER A 27 1.95 -7.26 0.94
C SER A 27 2.24 -6.16 -0.10
N LEU A 28 2.93 -5.08 0.30
CA LEU A 28 3.35 -4.00 -0.61
C LEU A 28 4.40 -4.48 -1.63
N ARG A 29 5.36 -5.31 -1.22
CA ARG A 29 6.34 -5.91 -2.14
C ARG A 29 5.65 -6.81 -3.17
N ASP A 30 4.77 -7.70 -2.72
CA ASP A 30 4.03 -8.62 -3.58
C ASP A 30 3.15 -7.87 -4.57
N LEU A 31 2.45 -6.82 -4.11
CA LEU A 31 1.65 -5.95 -4.97
C LEU A 31 2.50 -5.31 -6.07
N ASN A 32 3.69 -4.82 -5.73
CA ASN A 32 4.62 -4.25 -6.70
C ASN A 32 5.18 -5.31 -7.66
N GLN A 33 5.56 -6.48 -7.17
CA GLN A 33 6.10 -7.57 -8.00
C GLN A 33 5.04 -8.10 -8.97
N LYS A 34 3.78 -8.18 -8.55
CA LYS A 34 2.66 -8.60 -9.38
C LYS A 34 2.35 -7.57 -10.48
N ASN A 35 2.27 -6.30 -10.13
CA ASN A 35 1.72 -5.29 -11.05
C ASN A 35 2.76 -4.64 -11.97
N LYS A 36 4.00 -4.44 -11.51
CA LYS A 36 5.04 -3.74 -12.30
C LYS A 36 5.30 -4.40 -13.66
N PRO A 37 5.49 -5.73 -13.77
CA PRO A 37 5.79 -6.35 -15.05
C PRO A 37 4.66 -6.19 -16.07
N ASP A 38 3.41 -6.46 -15.68
CA ASP A 38 2.23 -6.30 -16.56
C ASP A 38 2.06 -4.83 -16.98
N PHE A 39 2.21 -3.89 -16.04
CA PHE A 39 2.12 -2.47 -16.36
C PHE A 39 3.21 -2.01 -17.34
N GLN A 40 4.45 -2.50 -17.18
CA GLN A 40 5.55 -2.20 -18.10
C GLN A 40 5.32 -2.80 -19.49
N GLU A 41 4.79 -4.01 -19.56
CA GLU A 41 4.44 -4.67 -20.83
C GLU A 41 3.37 -3.86 -21.58
N ARG A 42 2.30 -3.45 -20.90
CA ARG A 42 1.25 -2.63 -21.50
C ARG A 42 1.74 -1.26 -21.96
N LEU A 43 2.65 -0.62 -21.22
CA LEU A 43 3.28 0.63 -21.64
C LEU A 43 4.09 0.44 -22.93
N LYS A 44 4.82 -0.68 -23.03
CA LYS A 44 5.52 -1.04 -24.26
C LYS A 44 4.55 -1.29 -25.41
N SER A 45 3.46 -2.03 -25.19
CA SER A 45 2.42 -2.25 -26.20
C SER A 45 1.79 -0.93 -26.68
N LEU A 46 1.55 0.02 -25.76
CA LEU A 46 1.03 1.33 -26.12
C LEU A 46 2.03 2.10 -26.98
N LYS A 47 3.30 2.12 -26.59
CA LYS A 47 4.37 2.75 -27.38
C LYS A 47 4.40 2.22 -28.80
N ASP A 48 4.40 0.89 -28.94
CA ASP A 48 4.45 0.21 -30.24
C ASP A 48 3.20 0.52 -31.07
N LYS A 49 2.00 0.46 -30.46
CA LYS A 49 0.73 0.81 -31.11
C LYS A 49 0.69 2.26 -31.61
N ARG A 50 1.26 3.19 -30.85
CA ARG A 50 1.30 4.62 -31.20
C ARG A 50 2.46 4.99 -32.13
N GLY A 51 3.38 4.06 -32.40
CA GLY A 51 4.59 4.34 -33.18
C GLY A 51 5.50 5.39 -32.53
N TRP A 52 5.45 5.53 -31.21
CA TRP A 52 6.20 6.57 -30.50
C TRP A 52 7.70 6.30 -30.50
N THR A 53 8.48 7.36 -30.73
CA THR A 53 9.92 7.36 -30.44
C THR A 53 10.16 7.25 -28.93
N HIS A 54 11.43 7.09 -28.53
CA HIS A 54 11.75 7.09 -27.09
C HIS A 54 11.36 8.41 -26.42
N ASP A 55 11.68 9.56 -27.03
CA ASP A 55 11.38 10.87 -26.45
C ASP A 55 9.86 11.11 -26.33
N GLN A 56 9.10 10.74 -27.36
CA GLN A 56 7.63 10.79 -27.31
C GLN A 56 7.08 9.87 -26.23
N PHE A 57 7.63 8.65 -26.07
CA PHE A 57 7.20 7.76 -24.99
C PHE A 57 7.44 8.37 -23.61
N MET A 58 8.55 9.09 -23.41
CA MET A 58 8.84 9.76 -22.14
C MET A 58 7.88 10.92 -21.87
N SER A 59 7.51 11.71 -22.89
CA SER A 59 6.58 12.84 -22.72
C SER A 59 5.11 12.41 -22.64
N GLU A 60 4.67 11.54 -23.55
CA GLU A 60 3.27 11.08 -23.67
C GLU A 60 2.93 10.00 -22.63
N GLY A 61 3.91 9.22 -22.18
CA GLY A 61 3.74 8.20 -21.15
C GLY A 61 3.73 8.77 -19.73
N ALA A 62 4.36 9.92 -19.48
CA ALA A 62 4.45 10.49 -18.14
C ALA A 62 3.08 10.72 -17.46
N PRO A 63 2.05 11.25 -18.14
CA PRO A 63 0.71 11.41 -17.57
C PRO A 63 0.03 10.11 -17.15
N LEU A 64 0.47 8.94 -17.65
CA LEU A 64 -0.10 7.63 -17.28
C LEU A 64 0.37 7.15 -15.90
N VAL A 65 1.50 7.67 -15.42
CA VAL A 65 2.12 7.32 -14.13
C VAL A 65 2.23 8.50 -13.17
N LYS A 66 1.93 9.71 -13.63
CA LYS A 66 2.00 10.95 -12.85
C LYS A 66 0.87 11.90 -13.24
N ASP A 67 -0.08 12.04 -12.34
CA ASP A 67 -1.16 13.04 -12.41
C ASP A 67 -1.62 13.42 -10.99
N GLU A 68 -2.59 14.33 -10.88
CA GLU A 68 -3.12 14.80 -9.59
C GLU A 68 -3.79 13.69 -8.77
N THR A 69 -4.43 12.70 -9.41
CA THR A 69 -5.05 11.57 -8.70
C THR A 69 -3.97 10.65 -8.13
N ILE A 70 -2.94 10.37 -8.91
CA ILE A 70 -1.77 9.60 -8.47
C ILE A 70 -1.04 10.33 -7.34
N ALA A 71 -0.83 11.63 -7.47
CA ALA A 71 -0.26 12.46 -6.41
C ALA A 71 -1.12 12.40 -5.12
N GLY A 72 -2.44 12.39 -5.24
CA GLY A 72 -3.36 12.21 -4.11
C GLY A 72 -3.19 10.85 -3.41
N PHE A 73 -2.91 9.77 -4.15
CA PHE A 73 -2.57 8.48 -3.53
C PHE A 73 -1.21 8.51 -2.82
N GLU A 74 -0.21 9.22 -3.37
CA GLU A 74 1.11 9.37 -2.72
C GLU A 74 1.04 10.15 -1.42
N VAL A 75 0.27 11.25 -1.39
CA VAL A 75 0.06 12.06 -0.17
C VAL A 75 -0.57 11.20 0.92
N LYS A 76 -1.69 10.53 0.62
CA LYS A 76 -2.36 9.65 1.60
C LYS A 76 -1.47 8.50 2.08
N SER A 77 -0.64 7.96 1.19
CA SER A 77 0.29 6.88 1.56
C SER A 77 1.38 7.38 2.50
N SER A 78 1.93 8.57 2.23
CA SER A 78 2.93 9.21 3.09
C SER A 78 2.35 9.52 4.48
N GLU A 79 1.16 10.09 4.55
CA GLU A 79 0.46 10.37 5.81
C GLU A 79 0.23 9.08 6.63
N LEU A 80 -0.19 7.99 5.98
CA LEU A 80 -0.35 6.70 6.65
C LEU A 80 0.98 6.14 7.15
N LEU A 81 2.05 6.22 6.36
CA LEU A 81 3.37 5.75 6.76
C LEU A 81 3.90 6.47 8.00
N GLU A 82 3.72 7.80 8.07
CA GLU A 82 4.08 8.58 9.27
C GLU A 82 3.30 8.10 10.49
N GLN A 83 1.98 7.93 10.34
CA GLN A 83 1.12 7.46 11.43
C GLN A 83 1.46 6.05 11.90
N ILE A 84 1.73 5.14 10.95
CA ILE A 84 2.17 3.77 11.20
C ILE A 84 3.49 3.76 11.97
N SER A 85 4.46 4.60 11.56
CA SER A 85 5.75 4.73 12.24
C SER A 85 5.57 5.14 13.70
N THR A 86 4.77 6.18 13.94
CA THR A 86 4.48 6.66 15.30
C THR A 86 3.81 5.59 16.14
N LEU A 87 2.75 4.95 15.65
CA LEU A 87 2.03 3.90 16.39
C LEU A 87 2.89 2.67 16.69
N GLY A 88 3.72 2.25 15.73
CA GLY A 88 4.65 1.14 15.92
C GLY A 88 5.70 1.45 16.99
N GLN A 89 6.26 2.66 16.97
CA GLN A 89 7.25 3.11 17.96
C GLN A 89 6.63 3.25 19.36
N ASP A 90 5.50 3.94 19.48
CA ASP A 90 4.83 4.18 20.75
C ASP A 90 4.34 2.88 21.37
N GLY A 91 3.72 2.01 20.57
CA GLY A 91 3.23 0.71 21.01
C GLY A 91 4.36 -0.22 21.49
N ALA A 92 5.49 -0.23 20.79
CA ALA A 92 6.66 -1.05 21.15
C ALA A 92 7.45 -0.51 22.36
N ALA A 93 7.37 0.79 22.64
CA ALA A 93 8.02 1.46 23.77
C ALA A 93 7.15 1.52 25.04
N ALA A 94 5.85 1.22 24.94
CA ALA A 94 4.92 1.29 26.05
C ALA A 94 5.27 0.28 27.16
N LYS A 95 5.26 0.74 28.42
CA LYS A 95 5.50 -0.11 29.61
C LYS A 95 4.42 -1.17 29.79
N THR A 96 3.21 -0.86 29.35
CA THR A 96 2.06 -1.77 29.29
C THR A 96 1.60 -1.82 27.86
N LEU A 97 1.53 -3.01 27.27
CA LEU A 97 1.09 -3.16 25.89
C LEU A 97 -0.40 -2.81 25.76
N ASP A 98 -0.70 -1.92 24.81
CA ASP A 98 -2.07 -1.54 24.46
C ASP A 98 -2.48 -2.26 23.18
N CYS A 99 -3.30 -3.30 23.33
CA CYS A 99 -3.79 -4.07 22.19
C CYS A 99 -4.77 -3.29 21.31
N GLY A 100 -5.33 -2.18 21.80
CA GLY A 100 -6.08 -1.22 21.00
C GLY A 100 -5.18 -0.54 19.97
N LEU A 101 -3.97 -0.12 20.36
CA LEU A 101 -2.97 0.44 19.43
C LEU A 101 -2.54 -0.58 18.37
N LEU A 102 -2.42 -1.86 18.73
CA LEU A 102 -2.13 -2.92 17.76
C LEU A 102 -3.25 -3.06 16.72
N ILE A 103 -4.52 -3.00 17.14
CA ILE A 103 -5.68 -3.04 16.22
C ILE A 103 -5.64 -1.84 15.28
N GLU A 104 -5.32 -0.66 15.79
CA GLU A 104 -5.20 0.55 15.00
C GLU A 104 -4.04 0.49 13.99
N LEU A 105 -2.87 0.01 14.42
CA LEU A 105 -1.72 -0.23 13.54
C LEU A 105 -2.09 -1.19 12.40
N LYS A 106 -2.77 -2.30 12.72
CA LYS A 106 -3.29 -3.26 11.72
C LYS A 106 -4.23 -2.59 10.72
N ALA A 107 -5.16 -1.76 11.20
CA ALA A 107 -6.10 -1.06 10.34
C ALA A 107 -5.41 -0.09 9.38
N ARG A 108 -4.44 0.70 9.87
CA ARG A 108 -3.68 1.65 9.04
C ARG A 108 -2.79 0.95 8.03
N MET A 109 -2.15 -0.16 8.41
CA MET A 109 -1.38 -0.99 7.47
C MET A 109 -2.25 -1.57 6.35
N LYS A 110 -3.42 -2.10 6.70
CA LYS A 110 -4.38 -2.60 5.70
C LYS A 110 -4.82 -1.49 4.74
N LEU A 111 -5.12 -0.30 5.27
CA LEU A 111 -5.52 0.85 4.47
C LEU A 111 -4.40 1.31 3.52
N LEU A 112 -3.14 1.27 3.95
CA LEU A 112 -2.00 1.59 3.08
C LEU A 112 -1.91 0.63 1.89
N VAL A 113 -2.03 -0.69 2.13
CA VAL A 113 -2.04 -1.71 1.07
C VAL A 113 -3.22 -1.48 0.11
N GLU A 114 -4.41 -1.18 0.66
CA GLU A 114 -5.60 -0.88 -0.14
C GLU A 114 -5.40 0.33 -1.05
N ILE A 115 -4.87 1.45 -0.52
CA ILE A 115 -4.58 2.66 -1.29
C ILE A 115 -3.60 2.38 -2.43
N GLN A 116 -2.56 1.59 -2.16
CA GLN A 116 -1.61 1.19 -3.20
C GLN A 116 -2.27 0.31 -4.27
N GLY A 117 -3.19 -0.57 -3.88
CA GLY A 117 -4.00 -1.36 -4.82
C GLY A 117 -4.93 -0.51 -5.68
N GLN A 118 -5.57 0.50 -5.08
CA GLN A 118 -6.41 1.48 -5.79
C GLN A 118 -5.59 2.29 -6.79
N LYS A 119 -4.37 2.73 -6.41
CA LYS A 119 -3.44 3.41 -7.31
C LYS A 119 -3.08 2.54 -8.51
N TRP A 120 -2.73 1.26 -8.30
CA TRP A 120 -2.46 0.33 -9.40
C TRP A 120 -3.67 0.19 -10.33
N THR A 121 -4.86 -0.04 -9.76
CA THR A 121 -6.11 -0.17 -10.52
C THR A 121 -6.38 1.07 -11.36
N TYR A 122 -6.15 2.25 -10.80
CA TYR A 122 -6.29 3.52 -11.49
C TYR A 122 -5.32 3.62 -12.68
N MET A 123 -4.03 3.34 -12.48
CA MET A 123 -3.02 3.40 -13.54
C MET A 123 -3.31 2.39 -14.65
N PHE A 124 -3.70 1.15 -14.32
CA PHE A 124 -4.11 0.15 -15.32
C PHE A 124 -5.31 0.63 -16.14
N ARG A 125 -6.34 1.17 -15.49
CA ARG A 125 -7.52 1.68 -16.20
C ARG A 125 -7.16 2.80 -17.19
N LYS A 126 -6.24 3.70 -16.82
CA LYS A 126 -5.76 4.74 -17.75
C LYS A 126 -5.07 4.13 -18.96
N LEU A 127 -4.17 3.19 -18.73
CA LEU A 127 -3.39 2.55 -19.78
C LEU A 127 -4.29 1.71 -20.71
N ASP A 128 -5.23 0.97 -20.16
CA ASP A 128 -6.20 0.18 -20.92
C ASP A 128 -7.11 1.08 -21.77
N ALA A 129 -7.54 2.22 -21.24
CA ALA A 129 -8.31 3.20 -21.99
C ALA A 129 -7.51 3.79 -23.17
N GLU A 130 -6.18 3.95 -23.05
CA GLU A 130 -5.34 4.35 -24.18
C GLU A 130 -5.12 3.23 -25.19
N LEU A 131 -5.01 1.99 -24.72
CA LEU A 131 -4.78 0.82 -25.58
C LEU A 131 -5.98 0.46 -26.45
N VAL A 132 -7.21 0.82 -26.05
CA VAL A 132 -8.42 0.57 -26.87
C VAL A 132 -8.72 1.67 -27.88
N LYS A 133 -8.10 2.85 -27.77
CA LYS A 133 -8.21 3.95 -28.75
C LYS A 133 -7.43 3.65 -30.01
#